data_AF-A0AAE3YTQ4-F1
#
_entry.id   AF-A0AAE3YTQ4-F1
#
_cell.length_a   1.000
_cell.length_b   1.000
_cell.length_c   1.000
_cell.angle_alpha   90.00
_cell.angle_beta   90.00
_cell.angle_gamma   90.00
#
_symmetry.space_group_name_H-M   'P 1'
#
loop_
_entity.id
_entity.type
_entity.pdbx_description
1 polymer ?
#
loop_
_entity_poly.entity_id
_entity_poly.type
_entity_poly.pdbx_seq_one_letter_code
_entity_poly.pdbx_strand_id
1 'polypeptide(L)'
;MSDPAAPRPATPRPRLTAPPAALAKGLEFDHVIVVEPADIVAAEPRGPNRLYVVLTRAAARLDVVHSGPLPDAPRSRQAPQ
;
A
#
# COMPACT_ATOMS: atom_id res chain seq x y z
N MET A 1 37.08 -21.71 -27.21
CA MET A 1 37.18 -20.82 -26.04
C MET A 1 35.91 -19.99 -26.05
N SER A 2 34.87 -20.46 -25.36
CA SER A 2 33.56 -19.80 -25.32
C SER A 2 33.38 -19.15 -23.96
N ASP A 3 32.87 -17.92 -23.95
CA ASP A 3 32.77 -17.07 -22.77
C ASP A 3 31.77 -17.64 -21.73
N PRO A 4 32.19 -17.95 -20.49
CA PRO A 4 31.30 -18.50 -19.49
C PRO A 4 30.52 -17.39 -18.75
N ALA A 5 29.19 -17.45 -18.88
CA ALA A 5 28.22 -16.65 -18.12
C ALA A 5 28.28 -15.12 -18.36
N ALA A 6 27.85 -14.70 -19.55
CA ALA A 6 27.27 -13.37 -19.73
C ALA A 6 26.21 -13.12 -18.63
N PRO A 7 26.23 -11.97 -17.95
CA PRO A 7 25.37 -11.73 -16.79
C PRO A 7 23.90 -11.77 -17.19
N ARG A 8 23.18 -12.78 -16.70
CA ARG A 8 21.73 -12.92 -16.88
C ARG A 8 21.05 -11.61 -16.44
N PRO A 9 20.17 -11.01 -17.27
CA PRO A 9 19.56 -9.73 -16.95
C PRO A 9 18.88 -9.80 -15.58
N ALA A 10 19.24 -8.87 -14.70
CA ALA A 10 18.64 -8.77 -13.38
C ALA A 10 17.15 -8.49 -13.53
N THR A 11 16.30 -9.28 -12.88
CA THR A 11 14.87 -8.99 -12.80
C THR A 11 14.70 -7.60 -12.17
N PRO A 12 13.95 -6.68 -12.81
CA PRO A 12 13.77 -5.34 -12.28
C PRO A 12 13.11 -5.43 -10.89
N ARG A 13 13.77 -4.87 -9.88
CA ARG A 13 13.21 -4.83 -8.52
C ARG A 13 11.97 -3.92 -8.54
N PRO A 14 10.84 -4.33 -7.92
CA PRO A 14 9.68 -3.46 -7.80
C PRO A 14 10.06 -2.19 -7.04
N ARG A 15 9.57 -1.04 -7.51
CA ARG A 15 9.82 0.26 -6.86
C ARG A 15 8.85 0.43 -5.70
N LEU A 16 9.37 0.44 -4.48
CA LEU A 16 8.59 0.74 -3.28
C LEU A 16 8.74 2.23 -2.93
N THR A 17 7.61 2.90 -2.74
CA THR A 17 7.54 4.28 -2.25
C THR A 17 6.64 4.30 -1.02
N ALA A 18 7.12 4.86 0.09
CA ALA A 18 6.36 4.97 1.34
C ALA A 18 6.10 6.45 1.69
N PRO A 19 5.17 7.14 1.00
CA PRO A 19 4.82 8.51 1.34
C PRO A 19 3.96 8.55 2.62
N PRO A 20 4.00 9.65 3.39
CA PRO A 20 2.96 9.89 4.40
C PRO A 20 1.57 9.87 3.75
N ALA A 21 0.56 9.34 4.44
CA ALA A 21 -0.83 9.31 3.96
C ALA A 21 -1.31 10.70 3.47
N ALA A 22 -0.90 11.75 4.19
CA ALA A 22 -0.33 12.99 3.66
C ALA A 22 -0.53 13.28 2.16
N LEU A 23 0.33 12.65 1.36
CA LEU A 23 0.65 12.98 -0.03
C LEU A 23 0.04 11.99 -1.03
N ALA A 24 -0.73 11.01 -0.55
CA ALA A 24 -1.32 9.98 -1.40
C ALA A 24 -2.39 10.52 -2.38
N LYS A 25 -3.00 11.68 -2.07
CA LYS A 25 -4.05 12.29 -2.90
C LYS A 25 -3.52 12.70 -4.28
N GLY A 26 -4.15 12.23 -5.34
CA GLY A 26 -3.77 12.53 -6.72
C GLY A 26 -2.64 11.66 -7.27
N LEU A 27 -2.12 10.73 -6.45
CA LEU A 27 -1.30 9.61 -6.91
C LEU A 27 -2.20 8.39 -7.13
N GLU A 28 -1.77 7.46 -7.97
CA GLU A 28 -2.37 6.14 -8.15
C GLU A 28 -1.25 5.11 -8.19
N PHE A 29 -1.50 3.94 -7.62
CA PHE A 29 -0.53 2.84 -7.54
C PHE A 29 -1.23 1.54 -7.91
N ASP A 30 -0.57 0.71 -8.71
CA ASP A 30 -1.08 -0.63 -9.04
C ASP A 30 -1.36 -1.45 -7.77
N HIS A 31 -0.48 -1.32 -6.77
CA HIS A 31 -0.55 -2.01 -5.49
C HIS A 31 -0.33 -1.03 -4.34
N VAL A 32 -1.27 -0.99 -3.38
CA VAL A 32 -1.16 -0.23 -2.12
C VAL A 32 -1.16 -1.19 -0.94
N ILE A 33 -0.30 -0.93 0.05
CA ILE A 33 -0.31 -1.57 1.35
C ILE A 33 -0.61 -0.49 2.39
N VAL A 34 -1.69 -0.66 3.15
CA VAL A 34 -2.08 0.27 4.23
C VAL A 34 -1.66 -0.34 5.56
N VAL A 35 -0.76 0.34 6.27
CA VAL A 35 -0.22 -0.10 7.57
C VAL A 35 -0.87 0.71 8.69
N GLU A 36 -1.33 0.01 9.73
CA GLU A 36 -2.04 0.54 10.91
C GLU A 36 -3.10 1.61 10.58
N PRO A 37 -4.24 1.23 9.98
CA PRO A 37 -5.30 2.18 9.60
C PRO A 37 -5.84 3.03 10.76
N ALA A 38 -5.75 2.54 12.00
CA ALA A 38 -6.14 3.28 13.20
C ALA A 38 -5.27 4.53 13.41
N ASP A 39 -3.96 4.44 13.18
CA ASP A 39 -3.03 5.56 13.32
C ASP A 39 -3.30 6.63 12.24
N ILE A 40 -3.65 6.21 11.02
CA ILE A 40 -4.07 7.11 9.94
C ILE A 40 -5.34 7.88 10.32
N VAL A 41 -6.28 7.24 11.02
CA VAL A 41 -7.51 7.89 11.51
C VAL A 41 -7.23 8.80 12.71
N ALA A 42 -6.34 8.40 13.62
CA ALA A 42 -5.99 9.18 14.82
C ALA A 42 -5.13 10.43 14.50
N ALA A 43 -4.39 10.42 13.40
CA ALA A 43 -3.43 11.48 13.05
C ALA A 43 -4.06 12.86 12.73
N GLU A 44 -5.33 12.94 12.34
CA GLU A 44 -5.98 14.22 12.05
C GLU A 44 -7.50 14.20 12.27
N PRO A 45 -8.16 15.35 12.57
CA PRO A 45 -9.61 15.41 12.84
C PRO A 45 -10.52 14.92 11.70
N ARG A 46 -9.99 14.80 10.47
CA ARG A 46 -10.68 14.23 9.30
C ARG A 46 -10.10 12.87 8.89
N GLY A 47 -9.51 12.14 9.83
CA GLY A 47 -8.87 10.84 9.63
C GLY A 47 -9.68 9.79 8.85
N PRO A 48 -11.00 9.62 9.05
CA PRO A 48 -11.79 8.70 8.23
C PRO A 48 -11.78 9.06 6.73
N ASN A 49 -11.81 10.36 6.41
CA ASN A 49 -11.69 10.84 5.03
C ASN A 49 -10.26 10.61 4.48
N ARG A 50 -9.22 10.71 5.32
CA ARG A 50 -7.84 10.35 4.95
C ARG A 50 -7.74 8.88 4.58
N LEU A 51 -8.26 8.01 5.44
CA LEU A 51 -8.23 6.56 5.22
C LEU A 51 -8.97 6.21 3.92
N TYR A 52 -10.14 6.79 3.66
CA TYR A 52 -10.85 6.64 2.38
C TYR A 52 -10.00 7.07 1.17
N VAL A 53 -9.30 8.20 1.23
CA VAL A 53 -8.38 8.63 0.17
C VAL A 53 -7.29 7.58 -0.07
N VAL A 54 -6.66 7.05 0.98
CA VAL A 54 -5.60 6.03 0.88
C VAL A 54 -6.12 4.71 0.29
N LEU A 55 -7.24 4.20 0.80
CA LEU A 55 -7.86 2.94 0.34
C LEU A 55 -8.24 3.00 -1.15
N THR A 56 -8.58 4.18 -1.67
CA THR A 56 -8.94 4.39 -3.08
C THR A 56 -7.76 4.70 -4.01
N ARG A 57 -6.49 4.60 -3.56
CA ARG A 57 -5.32 4.80 -4.44
C ARG A 57 -4.87 3.52 -5.16
N ALA A 58 -5.40 2.37 -4.78
CA ALA A 58 -5.11 1.09 -5.40
C ALA A 58 -5.86 0.94 -6.72
N ALA A 59 -5.12 0.85 -7.83
CA ALA A 59 -5.71 0.58 -9.15
C ALA A 59 -6.00 -0.91 -9.39
N ALA A 60 -5.20 -1.82 -8.82
CA ALA A 60 -5.38 -3.27 -9.00
C ALA A 60 -5.37 -4.09 -7.69
N ARG A 61 -4.52 -3.76 -6.71
CA ARG A 61 -4.39 -4.52 -5.46
C ARG A 61 -4.30 -3.63 -4.22
N LEU A 62 -5.02 -4.02 -3.18
CA LEU A 62 -5.01 -3.39 -1.86
C LEU A 62 -4.81 -4.47 -0.79
N ASP A 63 -3.75 -4.36 0.01
CA ASP A 63 -3.58 -5.15 1.23
C ASP A 63 -3.62 -4.20 2.45
N VAL A 64 -4.17 -4.69 3.57
CA VAL A 64 -4.25 -3.94 4.83
C VAL A 64 -3.55 -4.75 5.91
N VAL A 65 -2.56 -4.14 6.56
CA VAL A 65 -1.75 -4.74 7.62
C VAL A 65 -2.00 -3.95 8.90
N HIS A 66 -2.41 -4.63 9.96
CA HIS A 66 -2.69 -4.01 11.25
C HIS A 66 -2.40 -5.00 12.39
N SER A 67 -2.00 -4.46 13.53
CA SER A 67 -1.84 -5.16 14.80
C SER A 67 -2.87 -4.69 15.83
N GLY A 68 -3.28 -3.42 15.76
CA GLY A 68 -4.41 -2.89 16.51
C GLY A 68 -5.78 -3.29 15.91
N PRO A 69 -6.90 -2.95 16.57
CA PRO A 69 -8.22 -3.07 15.96
C PRO A 69 -8.32 -2.17 14.74
N LEU A 70 -8.99 -2.65 13.68
CA LEU A 70 -9.34 -1.77 12.56
C LEU A 70 -10.34 -0.71 13.01
N PRO A 71 -10.26 0.53 12.47
CA PRO A 71 -11.33 1.51 12.59
C PRO A 71 -12.67 0.93 12.12
N ASP A 72 -13.77 1.41 12.70
CA ASP A 72 -15.12 1.07 12.24
C ASP A 72 -15.30 1.50 10.78
N ALA A 73 -15.15 0.52 9.89
CA ALA A 73 -15.18 0.68 8.44
C ALA A 73 -15.90 -0.52 7.80
N PRO A 74 -16.47 -0.37 6.59
CA PRO A 74 -17.10 -1.47 5.89
C PRO A 74 -16.09 -2.60 5.64
N ARG A 75 -16.39 -3.82 6.11
CA ARG A 75 -15.46 -4.97 5.98
C ARG A 75 -15.17 -5.24 4.51
N SER A 76 -13.93 -5.02 4.08
CA SER A 76 -13.43 -5.45 2.79
C SER A 76 -13.03 -6.92 2.81
N ARG A 77 -12.98 -7.55 1.64
CA ARG A 77 -12.65 -8.97 1.48
C ARG A 77 -11.17 -9.20 1.80
N GLN A 78 -10.86 -9.78 2.96
CA GLN A 78 -9.52 -10.29 3.24
C GLN A 78 -9.16 -11.35 2.19
N ALA A 79 -7.98 -11.22 1.58
CA ALA A 79 -7.44 -12.25 0.72
C ALA A 79 -7.06 -13.48 1.58
N PRO A 80 -7.33 -14.71 1.12
CA PRO A 80 -6.79 -15.90 1.78
C PRO A 80 -5.26 -15.89 1.68
N GLN A 81 -4.61 -16.37 2.74
CA GLN A 81 -3.16 -16.61 2.82
C GLN A 81 -2.78 -17.78 1.90
#